data_AF-A0A7V4T598-F1
#
_entry.id   AF-A0A7V4T598-F1
#
_cell.length_a   1.000
_cell.length_b   1.000
_cell.length_c   1.000
_cell.angle_alpha   90.00
_cell.angle_beta   90.00
_cell.angle_gamma   90.00
#
_symmetry.space_group_name_H-M   'P 1'
#
loop_
_entity.id
_entity.type
_entity.pdbx_description
1 polymer ?
#
loop_
_entity_poly.entity_id
_entity_poly.type
_entity_poly.pdbx_seq_one_letter_code
_entity_poly.pdbx_strand_id
1 'polypeptide(L)'
;KEVKEVLLVDLDPEITRLAKTHPVLKKINQDAFKDARIVTMAGKGISPGINKRLYLETNKKNYHTERSETQKLADVKVMNVDADKFLSAIPGYWDVIIIDMPDPSTPELTKLYAREFYKKVRLHLSQHGVMVVQATSPYLAKESFLCIGRTIESAELTTLPFHENVPSFGDWGWYLAWHPNIKKEKILERIKHLDIDVPTRFITPQVFRSELVFGKDALTTTNKQINTILHPVLLSIYNHESWLLE
;
A
#
# COMPACT_ATOMS: atom_id res chain seq x y z
N LYS A 1 -18.02 -5.65 6.20
CA LYS A 1 -17.39 -6.96 5.86
C LYS A 1 -16.20 -7.16 6.78
N GLU A 2 -15.97 -8.34 7.32
CA GLU A 2 -14.86 -8.58 8.25
C GLU A 2 -13.58 -9.00 7.51
N VAL A 3 -12.45 -8.41 7.91
CA VAL A 3 -11.11 -8.73 7.39
C VAL A 3 -10.66 -10.06 8.01
N LYS A 4 -10.39 -11.09 7.20
CA LYS A 4 -10.05 -12.42 7.74
C LYS A 4 -8.58 -12.52 8.16
N GLU A 5 -7.68 -12.00 7.34
CA GLU A 5 -6.24 -12.12 7.49
C GLU A 5 -5.55 -10.87 6.95
N VAL A 6 -4.45 -10.48 7.60
CA VAL A 6 -3.56 -9.41 7.20
C VAL A 6 -2.13 -9.93 7.27
N LEU A 7 -1.37 -9.76 6.20
CA LEU A 7 0.04 -10.10 6.12
C LEU A 7 0.84 -8.84 5.87
N LEU A 8 1.70 -8.49 6.83
CA LEU A 8 2.66 -7.41 6.71
C LEU A 8 4.01 -7.98 6.28
N VAL A 9 4.57 -7.44 5.20
CA VAL A 9 5.90 -7.77 4.71
C VAL A 9 6.75 -6.51 4.82
N ASP A 10 7.85 -6.58 5.55
CA ASP A 10 8.80 -5.49 5.74
C ASP A 10 10.22 -6.02 5.53
N LEU A 11 11.13 -5.24 4.97
CA LEU A 11 12.51 -5.71 4.82
C LEU A 11 13.27 -5.71 6.15
N ASP A 12 13.00 -4.74 7.01
CA ASP A 12 13.80 -4.45 8.20
C ASP A 12 13.10 -4.93 9.50
N PRO A 13 13.64 -5.95 10.19
CA PRO A 13 13.09 -6.39 11.48
C PRO A 13 13.16 -5.31 12.56
N GLU A 14 14.06 -4.33 12.46
CA GLU A 14 14.18 -3.25 13.43
C GLU A 14 13.00 -2.29 13.37
N ILE A 15 12.41 -2.05 12.20
CA ILE A 15 11.18 -1.23 12.07
C ILE A 15 10.02 -1.90 12.83
N THR A 16 9.86 -3.21 12.66
CA THR A 16 8.84 -3.98 13.39
C THR A 16 9.11 -3.97 14.90
N ARG A 17 10.38 -4.10 15.31
CA ARG A 17 10.78 -4.03 16.72
C ARG A 17 10.47 -2.66 17.31
N LEU A 18 10.84 -1.58 16.63
CA LEU A 18 10.58 -0.21 17.04
C LEU A 18 9.08 0.08 17.14
N ALA A 19 8.27 -0.35 16.18
CA ALA A 19 6.82 -0.23 16.23
C ALA A 19 6.21 -0.92 17.47
N LYS A 20 6.85 -1.99 17.97
CA LYS A 20 6.44 -2.72 19.17
C LYS A 20 6.96 -2.15 20.48
N THR A 21 8.17 -1.60 20.50
CA THR A 21 8.87 -1.24 21.75
C THR A 21 9.03 0.27 21.97
N HIS A 22 9.08 1.08 20.92
CA HIS A 22 9.37 2.51 21.04
C HIS A 22 8.16 3.29 21.60
N PRO A 23 8.28 4.03 22.72
CA PRO A 23 7.13 4.64 23.40
C PRO A 23 6.24 5.52 22.52
N VAL A 24 6.86 6.34 21.66
CA VAL A 24 6.13 7.23 20.74
C VAL A 24 5.39 6.42 19.67
N LEU A 25 6.04 5.41 19.07
CA LEU A 25 5.44 4.62 17.99
C LEU A 25 4.30 3.75 18.52
N LYS A 26 4.47 3.15 19.71
CA LYS A 26 3.40 2.42 20.41
C LYS A 26 2.16 3.29 20.66
N LYS A 27 2.37 4.54 21.09
CA LYS A 27 1.27 5.48 21.31
C LYS A 27 0.55 5.84 20.01
N ILE A 28 1.31 6.07 18.93
CA ILE A 28 0.75 6.43 17.62
C ILE A 28 0.01 5.25 16.98
N ASN A 29 0.57 4.04 17.04
CA ASN A 29 -0.03 2.84 16.47
C ASN A 29 -1.02 2.13 17.40
N GLN A 30 -1.31 2.71 18.58
CA GLN A 30 -2.24 2.17 19.57
C GLN A 30 -1.94 0.70 19.96
N ASP A 31 -0.65 0.40 20.15
CA ASP A 31 -0.18 -0.95 20.50
C ASP A 31 -0.54 -2.04 19.46
N ALA A 32 -0.74 -1.68 18.18
CA ALA A 32 -1.13 -2.61 17.11
C ALA A 32 -0.18 -3.83 16.96
N PHE A 33 1.09 -3.69 17.38
CA PHE A 33 2.11 -4.74 17.32
C PHE A 33 2.30 -5.52 18.64
N LYS A 34 1.51 -5.24 19.69
CA LYS A 34 1.63 -5.87 21.00
C LYS A 34 1.47 -7.39 20.92
N ASP A 35 0.51 -7.86 20.12
CA ASP A 35 0.24 -9.28 19.87
C ASP A 35 0.85 -9.84 18.57
N ALA A 36 1.50 -9.00 17.78
CA ALA A 36 2.18 -9.43 16.55
C ALA A 36 3.33 -10.39 16.91
N ARG A 37 3.24 -11.63 16.39
CA ARG A 37 4.35 -12.58 16.38
C ARG A 37 5.09 -12.43 15.06
N ILE A 38 6.37 -12.09 15.14
CA ILE A 38 7.25 -11.99 13.98
C ILE A 38 7.50 -13.42 13.48
N VAL A 39 7.14 -13.68 12.23
CA VAL A 39 7.58 -14.89 11.52
C VAL A 39 8.84 -14.52 10.78
N THR A 40 10.00 -14.76 11.40
CA THR A 40 11.30 -14.65 10.73
C THR A 40 11.55 -15.88 9.88
N MET A 41 11.88 -15.68 8.61
CA MET A 41 12.39 -16.76 7.77
C MET A 41 13.86 -17.01 8.08
N ALA A 42 14.17 -18.15 8.69
CA ALA A 42 15.52 -18.70 8.71
C ALA A 42 15.65 -19.73 7.57
N GLY A 43 16.45 -19.41 6.55
CA GLY A 43 16.86 -20.37 5.49
C GLY A 43 15.99 -20.38 4.23
N LYS A 44 16.52 -21.05 3.18
CA LYS A 44 16.05 -21.11 1.76
C LYS A 44 14.66 -21.77 1.56
N GLY A 45 13.63 -21.36 2.29
CA GLY A 45 12.27 -21.84 2.07
C GLY A 45 11.26 -21.21 3.03
N ILE A 46 10.12 -20.76 2.49
CA ILE A 46 8.99 -20.25 3.29
C ILE A 46 8.35 -21.44 4.01
N SER A 47 8.66 -21.58 5.30
CA SER A 47 7.88 -22.44 6.18
C SER A 47 6.82 -21.57 6.87
N PRO A 48 5.52 -21.93 6.83
CA PRO A 48 4.49 -21.12 7.48
C PRO A 48 4.72 -21.05 8.99
N GLY A 49 5.06 -19.86 9.49
CA GLY A 49 5.06 -19.58 10.92
C GLY A 49 3.64 -19.59 11.49
N ILE A 50 3.52 -20.02 12.74
CA ILE A 50 2.27 -20.36 13.43
C ILE A 50 1.28 -19.18 13.45
N ASN A 51 0.11 -19.36 12.82
CA ASN A 51 -1.06 -18.45 12.84
C ASN A 51 -1.33 -17.87 14.25
N LYS A 52 -1.43 -16.53 14.41
CA LYS A 52 -1.98 -15.91 15.65
C LYS A 52 -3.08 -14.90 15.33
N ARG A 53 -4.00 -14.81 16.28
CA ARG A 53 -5.28 -14.11 16.25
C ARG A 53 -5.12 -12.73 16.89
N LEU A 54 -5.62 -11.68 16.24
CA LEU A 54 -5.81 -10.35 16.86
C LEU A 54 -7.18 -10.23 17.50
N TYR A 55 -7.21 -9.55 18.65
CA TYR A 55 -8.41 -9.20 19.39
C TYR A 55 -8.47 -7.68 19.58
N LEU A 56 -9.61 -7.02 19.34
CA LEU A 56 -9.85 -5.68 19.90
C LEU A 56 -10.53 -5.81 21.26
N GLU A 57 -10.13 -4.99 22.21
CA GLU A 57 -10.96 -4.67 23.38
C GLU A 57 -12.10 -3.74 22.93
N THR A 58 -13.33 -4.15 23.20
CA THR A 58 -14.50 -3.29 22.96
C THR A 58 -14.81 -2.44 24.19
N ASN A 59 -15.25 -1.20 23.99
CA ASN A 59 -15.66 -0.28 25.09
C ASN A 59 -16.98 -0.67 25.79
N LYS A 60 -17.49 -1.89 25.58
CA LYS A 60 -18.66 -2.41 26.30
C LYS A 60 -18.23 -2.94 27.66
N LYS A 61 -18.27 -2.06 28.67
CA LYS A 61 -18.18 -2.46 30.07
C LYS A 61 -19.52 -3.08 30.51
N ASN A 62 -19.56 -4.40 30.68
CA ASN A 62 -20.63 -5.04 31.44
C ASN A 62 -20.40 -4.76 32.93
N TYR A 63 -21.28 -3.98 33.56
CA TYR A 63 -21.20 -3.55 34.97
C TYR A 63 -21.16 -4.71 35.99
N HIS A 64 -21.38 -5.96 35.57
CA HIS A 64 -21.43 -7.13 36.45
C HIS A 64 -20.21 -8.07 36.35
N THR A 65 -19.28 -7.84 35.42
CA THR A 65 -18.04 -8.62 35.29
C THR A 65 -16.92 -7.75 34.73
N GLU A 66 -15.80 -7.61 35.44
CA GLU A 66 -14.58 -6.93 34.97
C GLU A 66 -13.87 -7.69 33.82
N ARG A 67 -14.60 -8.02 32.75
CA ARG A 67 -14.04 -8.59 31.52
C ARG A 67 -14.46 -7.74 30.34
N SER A 68 -13.48 -7.11 29.70
CA SER A 68 -13.64 -6.53 28.37
C SER A 68 -14.00 -7.65 27.40
N GLU A 69 -15.08 -7.49 26.63
CA GLU A 69 -15.39 -8.39 25.53
C GLU A 69 -14.33 -8.20 24.43
N THR A 70 -13.53 -9.25 24.19
CA THR A 70 -12.52 -9.31 23.13
C THR A 70 -13.13 -9.92 21.87
N GLN A 71 -13.23 -9.15 20.79
CA GLN A 71 -13.72 -9.64 19.49
C GLN A 71 -12.53 -10.00 18.59
N LYS A 72 -12.53 -11.19 17.97
CA LYS A 72 -11.53 -11.57 16.96
C LYS A 72 -11.76 -10.70 15.72
N LEU A 73 -10.80 -9.84 15.35
CA LEU A 73 -10.91 -9.05 14.12
C LEU A 73 -10.28 -9.74 12.92
N ALA A 74 -9.02 -10.14 12.99
CA ALA A 74 -8.26 -10.73 11.89
C ALA A 74 -7.06 -11.54 12.41
N ASP A 75 -6.51 -12.42 11.58
CA ASP A 75 -5.19 -13.02 11.84
C ASP A 75 -4.09 -12.13 11.24
N VAL A 76 -3.13 -11.64 12.05
CA VAL A 76 -2.00 -10.82 11.57
C VAL A 76 -0.70 -11.62 11.58
N LYS A 77 -0.02 -11.62 10.43
CA LYS A 77 1.31 -12.19 10.24
C LYS A 77 2.27 -11.08 9.84
N VAL A 78 3.47 -11.09 10.40
CA VAL A 78 4.56 -10.17 10.02
C VAL A 78 5.73 -11.00 9.51
N MET A 79 6.25 -10.66 8.34
CA MET A 79 7.41 -11.29 7.73
C MET A 79 8.48 -10.25 7.42
N ASN A 80 9.71 -10.54 7.86
CA ASN A 80 10.86 -9.71 7.55
C ASN A 80 11.61 -10.25 6.32
N VAL A 81 11.24 -9.78 5.12
CA VAL A 81 11.78 -10.25 3.84
C VAL A 81 11.57 -9.18 2.78
N ASP A 82 12.47 -9.15 1.79
CA ASP A 82 12.32 -8.35 0.58
C ASP A 82 11.00 -8.69 -0.16
N ALA A 83 10.24 -7.67 -0.54
CA ALA A 83 8.92 -7.83 -1.14
C ALA A 83 8.97 -8.57 -2.49
N ASP A 84 10.00 -8.33 -3.32
CA ASP A 84 10.15 -9.01 -4.60
C ASP A 84 10.47 -10.50 -4.41
N LYS A 85 11.33 -10.83 -3.43
CA LYS A 85 11.59 -12.22 -3.03
C LYS A 85 10.34 -12.89 -2.45
N PHE A 86 9.58 -12.18 -1.62
CA PHE A 86 8.34 -12.67 -1.04
C PHE A 86 7.34 -13.08 -2.13
N LEU A 87 7.04 -12.17 -3.06
CA LEU A 87 6.12 -12.43 -4.17
C LEU A 87 6.63 -13.50 -5.13
N SER A 88 7.94 -13.79 -5.14
CA SER A 88 8.49 -14.86 -5.99
C SER A 88 8.36 -16.25 -5.37
N ALA A 89 8.17 -16.34 -4.06
CA ALA A 89 8.23 -17.60 -3.32
C ALA A 89 6.90 -18.00 -2.66
N ILE A 90 6.01 -17.05 -2.39
CA ILE A 90 4.73 -17.33 -1.75
C ILE A 90 3.69 -17.81 -2.78
N PRO A 91 2.88 -18.84 -2.48
CA PRO A 91 1.69 -19.14 -3.27
C PRO A 91 0.47 -18.37 -2.74
N GLY A 92 -0.53 -18.17 -3.60
CA GLY A 92 -1.84 -17.65 -3.21
C GLY A 92 -2.12 -16.25 -3.75
N TYR A 93 -3.19 -15.64 -3.25
CA TYR A 93 -3.66 -14.33 -3.70
C TYR A 93 -4.31 -13.55 -2.56
N TRP A 94 -4.36 -12.23 -2.72
CA TRP A 94 -4.99 -11.29 -1.80
C TRP A 94 -6.06 -10.47 -2.50
N ASP A 95 -7.13 -10.16 -1.77
CA ASP A 95 -8.18 -9.24 -2.24
C ASP A 95 -7.74 -7.78 -2.17
N VAL A 96 -6.79 -7.45 -1.28
CA VAL A 96 -6.24 -6.11 -1.12
C VAL A 96 -4.73 -6.20 -0.95
N ILE A 97 -3.99 -5.42 -1.74
CA ILE A 97 -2.53 -5.28 -1.62
C ILE A 97 -2.21 -3.80 -1.42
N ILE A 98 -1.50 -3.47 -0.34
CA ILE A 98 -1.06 -2.10 -0.06
C ILE A 98 0.46 -2.07 -0.19
N ILE A 99 0.96 -1.21 -1.08
CA ILE A 99 2.38 -1.04 -1.35
C ILE A 99 2.78 0.35 -0.85
N ASP A 100 3.37 0.36 0.34
CA ASP A 100 3.86 1.56 1.01
C ASP A 100 5.38 1.49 1.08
N MET A 101 6.02 2.05 0.06
CA MET A 101 7.48 2.01 -0.12
C MET A 101 8.04 3.43 -0.16
N PRO A 102 9.32 3.61 0.23
CA PRO A 102 10.00 4.88 0.03
C PRO A 102 10.16 5.21 -1.45
N ASP A 103 10.32 6.50 -1.75
CA ASP A 103 10.51 7.00 -3.11
C ASP A 103 11.71 6.33 -3.83
N PRO A 104 11.63 6.15 -5.17
CA PRO A 104 12.58 5.37 -5.98
C PRO A 104 13.92 6.10 -6.24
N SER A 105 14.56 6.57 -5.17
CA SER A 105 15.80 7.36 -5.17
C SER A 105 17.08 6.53 -5.33
N THR A 106 16.99 5.21 -5.14
CA THR A 106 18.12 4.28 -5.24
C THR A 106 17.80 3.13 -6.21
N PRO A 107 18.81 2.51 -6.84
CA PRO A 107 18.60 1.37 -7.73
C PRO A 107 17.81 0.21 -7.09
N GLU A 108 17.98 -0.01 -5.79
CA GLU A 108 17.26 -1.03 -5.02
C GLU A 108 15.77 -0.71 -4.93
N LEU A 109 15.42 0.53 -4.57
CA LEU A 109 14.03 0.98 -4.48
C LEU A 109 13.37 1.03 -5.86
N THR A 110 14.06 1.55 -6.89
CA THR A 110 13.52 1.65 -8.24
C THR A 110 13.10 0.29 -8.83
N LYS A 111 13.76 -0.82 -8.45
CA LYS A 111 13.36 -2.18 -8.87
C LYS A 111 11.97 -2.57 -8.38
N LEU A 112 11.56 -2.06 -7.22
CA LEU A 112 10.22 -2.31 -6.65
C LEU A 112 9.12 -1.47 -7.33
N TYR A 113 9.51 -0.53 -8.19
CA TYR A 113 8.61 0.23 -9.07
C TYR A 113 8.71 -0.23 -10.53
N ALA A 114 9.36 -1.37 -10.80
CA ALA A 114 9.51 -1.89 -12.16
C ALA A 114 8.29 -2.68 -12.61
N ARG A 115 8.03 -2.72 -13.92
CA ARG A 115 6.98 -3.55 -14.53
C ARG A 115 7.02 -5.00 -14.06
N GLU A 116 8.22 -5.57 -13.94
CA GLU A 116 8.41 -6.96 -13.52
C GLU A 116 7.89 -7.21 -12.09
N PHE A 117 8.06 -6.25 -11.18
CA PHE A 117 7.50 -6.32 -9.84
C PHE A 117 5.96 -6.26 -9.88
N TYR A 118 5.38 -5.31 -10.62
CA TYR A 118 3.92 -5.21 -10.74
C TYR A 118 3.29 -6.43 -11.43
N LYS A 119 4.00 -7.12 -12.34
CA LYS A 119 3.56 -8.41 -12.88
C LYS A 119 3.45 -9.47 -11.79
N LYS A 120 4.39 -9.53 -10.84
CA LYS A 120 4.30 -10.44 -9.70
C LYS A 120 3.15 -10.06 -8.76
N VAL A 121 2.94 -8.77 -8.51
CA VAL A 121 1.79 -8.27 -7.73
C VAL A 121 0.47 -8.70 -8.39
N ARG A 122 0.34 -8.52 -9.71
CA ARG A 122 -0.85 -8.92 -10.47
C ARG A 122 -1.15 -10.42 -10.34
N LEU A 123 -0.14 -11.28 -10.35
CA LEU A 123 -0.31 -12.74 -10.17
C LEU A 123 -0.85 -13.10 -8.79
N HIS A 124 -0.59 -12.26 -7.78
CA HIS A 124 -1.04 -12.43 -6.40
C HIS A 124 -2.28 -11.59 -6.07
N LEU A 125 -2.83 -10.84 -7.03
CA LEU A 125 -4.06 -10.07 -6.83
C LEU A 125 -5.25 -10.92 -7.23
N SER A 126 -6.24 -11.06 -6.36
CA SER A 126 -7.46 -11.81 -6.66
C SER A 126 -8.21 -11.18 -7.85
N GLN A 127 -9.05 -11.95 -8.55
CA GLN A 127 -9.77 -11.48 -9.75
C GLN A 127 -10.69 -10.27 -9.50
N HIS A 128 -11.04 -10.01 -8.24
CA HIS A 128 -11.82 -8.86 -7.80
C HIS A 128 -11.07 -7.96 -6.81
N GLY A 129 -9.77 -8.22 -6.65
CA GLY A 129 -8.91 -7.49 -5.74
C GLY A 129 -8.48 -6.15 -6.29
N VAL A 130 -8.03 -5.29 -5.38
CA VAL A 130 -7.50 -3.97 -5.68
C VAL A 130 -6.18 -3.80 -4.97
N MET A 131 -5.19 -3.25 -5.66
CA MET A 131 -3.95 -2.79 -5.05
C MET A 131 -3.92 -1.27 -4.96
N VAL A 132 -3.17 -0.74 -3.99
CA VAL A 132 -2.81 0.67 -3.91
C VAL A 132 -1.30 0.78 -3.77
N VAL A 133 -0.71 1.77 -4.42
CA VAL A 133 0.71 2.08 -4.32
C VAL A 133 0.92 3.57 -4.21
N GLN A 134 1.81 3.98 -3.30
CA GLN A 134 2.33 5.34 -3.24
C GLN A 134 3.11 5.66 -4.52
N ALA A 135 3.02 6.89 -5.03
CA ALA A 135 3.57 7.25 -6.33
C ALA A 135 4.21 8.65 -6.40
N THR A 136 4.82 9.10 -5.31
CA THR A 136 5.49 10.42 -5.19
C THR A 136 4.49 11.59 -5.30
N SER A 137 4.96 12.81 -5.60
CA SER A 137 4.11 13.99 -5.79
C SER A 137 3.64 14.14 -7.24
N PRO A 138 2.33 14.28 -7.54
CA PRO A 138 1.85 14.59 -8.88
C PRO A 138 2.18 16.02 -9.32
N TYR A 139 2.62 16.88 -8.39
CA TYR A 139 3.02 18.26 -8.65
C TYR A 139 4.54 18.40 -8.71
N LEU A 140 5.24 18.14 -7.61
CA LEU A 140 6.70 18.33 -7.50
C LEU A 140 7.51 17.21 -8.18
N ALA A 141 6.89 16.06 -8.40
CA ALA A 141 7.51 14.89 -9.03
C ALA A 141 6.62 14.34 -10.15
N LYS A 142 5.96 15.23 -10.89
CA LYS A 142 4.92 14.91 -11.88
C LYS A 142 5.31 13.76 -12.82
N GLU A 143 6.51 13.81 -13.41
CA GLU A 143 6.92 12.76 -14.35
C GLU A 143 7.22 11.43 -13.65
N SER A 144 7.71 11.44 -12.40
CA SER A 144 7.84 10.23 -11.59
C SER A 144 6.47 9.59 -11.32
N PHE A 145 5.49 10.40 -10.88
CA PHE A 145 4.11 9.97 -10.67
C PHE A 145 3.51 9.34 -11.93
N LEU A 146 3.59 10.03 -13.08
CA LEU A 146 3.04 9.53 -14.34
C LEU A 146 3.81 8.30 -14.86
N CYS A 147 5.12 8.23 -14.69
CA CYS A 147 5.92 7.06 -15.07
C CYS A 147 5.53 5.81 -14.27
N ILE A 148 5.28 5.96 -12.96
CA ILE A 148 4.78 4.87 -12.12
C ILE A 148 3.43 4.36 -12.64
N GLY A 149 2.48 5.27 -12.91
CA GLY A 149 1.17 4.91 -13.49
C GLY A 149 1.30 4.11 -14.80
N ARG A 150 2.06 4.63 -15.77
CA ARG A 150 2.31 3.92 -17.05
C ARG A 150 2.99 2.57 -16.86
N THR A 151 3.87 2.47 -15.88
CA THR A 151 4.58 1.21 -15.57
C THR A 151 3.62 0.16 -15.02
N ILE A 152 2.70 0.53 -14.14
CA ILE A 152 1.65 -0.35 -13.63
C ILE A 152 0.74 -0.81 -14.78
N GLU A 153 0.34 0.09 -15.68
CA GLU A 153 -0.48 -0.24 -16.85
C GLU A 153 0.23 -1.23 -17.79
N SER A 154 1.54 -1.07 -17.97
CA SER A 154 2.37 -1.99 -18.77
C SER A 154 2.48 -3.40 -18.16
N ALA A 155 2.07 -3.58 -16.90
CA ALA A 155 1.92 -4.88 -16.24
C ALA A 155 0.50 -5.48 -16.38
N GLU A 156 -0.33 -4.94 -17.29
CA GLU A 156 -1.71 -5.38 -17.56
C GLU A 156 -2.68 -5.17 -16.38
N LEU A 157 -2.55 -4.03 -15.72
CA LEU A 157 -3.48 -3.54 -14.70
C LEU A 157 -4.16 -2.26 -15.19
N THR A 158 -5.42 -2.06 -14.80
CA THR A 158 -6.11 -0.77 -14.95
C THR A 158 -5.77 0.11 -13.77
N THR A 159 -5.54 1.41 -13.99
CA THR A 159 -5.17 2.34 -12.94
C THR A 159 -6.19 3.47 -12.73
N LEU A 160 -6.22 3.99 -11.50
CA LEU A 160 -6.93 5.21 -11.11
C LEU A 160 -6.01 6.02 -10.19
N PRO A 161 -5.46 7.16 -10.68
CA PRO A 161 -4.68 8.06 -9.85
C PRO A 161 -5.58 8.79 -8.85
N PHE A 162 -5.03 9.08 -7.67
CA PHE A 162 -5.61 9.98 -6.68
C PHE A 162 -4.49 10.67 -5.90
N HIS A 163 -4.80 11.79 -5.27
CA HIS A 163 -3.82 12.60 -4.57
C HIS A 163 -4.43 13.36 -3.39
N GLU A 164 -3.60 13.73 -2.42
CA GLU A 164 -3.98 14.53 -1.27
C GLU A 164 -2.78 15.36 -0.79
N ASN A 165 -3.05 16.55 -0.28
CA ASN A 165 -2.06 17.37 0.40
C ASN A 165 -1.78 16.79 1.80
N VAL A 166 -0.63 16.14 1.93
CA VAL A 166 -0.12 15.67 3.21
C VAL A 166 0.72 16.79 3.83
N PRO A 167 0.38 17.36 5.00
CA PRO A 167 1.01 18.58 5.51
C PRO A 167 2.54 18.58 5.62
N SER A 168 3.15 17.40 5.79
CA SER A 168 4.60 17.23 5.88
C SER A 168 5.30 16.96 4.54
N PHE A 169 4.55 16.62 3.49
CA PHE A 169 5.08 16.24 2.17
C PHE A 169 4.53 17.09 1.01
N GLY A 170 3.50 17.90 1.24
CA GLY A 170 2.78 18.62 0.20
C GLY A 170 1.83 17.72 -0.58
N ASP A 171 1.60 18.06 -1.85
CA ASP A 171 0.73 17.27 -2.72
C ASP A 171 1.34 15.89 -3.00
N TRP A 172 0.69 14.83 -2.51
CA TRP A 172 1.18 13.47 -2.55
C TRP A 172 0.21 12.56 -3.31
N GLY A 173 0.75 11.63 -4.08
CA GLY A 173 0.00 10.86 -5.05
C GLY A 173 0.06 9.35 -4.82
N TRP A 174 -1.00 8.68 -5.26
CA TRP A 174 -1.14 7.23 -5.25
C TRP A 174 -1.85 6.75 -6.51
N TYR A 175 -1.70 5.46 -6.78
CA TYR A 175 -2.51 4.75 -7.78
C TYR A 175 -3.28 3.62 -7.13
N LEU A 176 -4.59 3.59 -7.34
CA LEU A 176 -5.36 2.35 -7.27
C LEU A 176 -5.13 1.58 -8.57
N ALA A 177 -4.96 0.26 -8.46
CA ALA A 177 -4.87 -0.60 -9.63
C ALA A 177 -5.57 -1.95 -9.41
N TRP A 178 -6.11 -2.52 -10.50
CA TRP A 178 -6.85 -3.78 -10.47
C TRP A 178 -6.85 -4.46 -11.84
N HIS A 179 -7.37 -5.68 -11.92
CA HIS A 179 -7.43 -6.43 -13.18
C HIS A 179 -8.36 -5.77 -14.22
N PRO A 180 -8.00 -5.78 -15.52
CA PRO A 180 -8.77 -5.12 -16.58
C PRO A 180 -10.16 -5.73 -16.84
N ASN A 181 -10.45 -6.90 -16.27
CA ASN A 181 -11.79 -7.51 -16.29
C ASN A 181 -12.84 -6.64 -15.57
N ILE A 182 -12.43 -5.73 -14.68
CA ILE A 182 -13.30 -4.75 -14.04
C ILE A 182 -13.14 -3.41 -14.75
N LYS A 183 -14.21 -2.97 -15.41
CA LYS A 183 -14.28 -1.65 -16.06
C LYS A 183 -14.10 -0.52 -15.04
N LYS A 184 -13.35 0.51 -15.43
CA LYS A 184 -13.06 1.69 -14.59
C LYS A 184 -14.33 2.41 -14.13
N GLU A 185 -15.34 2.49 -15.00
CA GLU A 185 -16.63 3.13 -14.70
C GLU A 185 -17.34 2.44 -13.53
N LYS A 186 -17.19 1.11 -13.39
CA LYS A 186 -17.77 0.34 -12.28
C LYS A 186 -17.09 0.67 -10.95
N ILE A 187 -15.78 0.90 -10.96
CA ILE A 187 -15.04 1.34 -9.77
C ILE A 187 -15.43 2.77 -9.40
N LEU A 188 -15.48 3.68 -10.38
CA LEU A 188 -15.91 5.06 -10.15
C LEU A 188 -17.34 5.12 -9.59
N GLU A 189 -18.25 4.29 -10.10
CA GLU A 189 -19.61 4.21 -9.58
C GLU A 189 -19.65 3.69 -8.13
N ARG A 190 -18.82 2.70 -7.78
CA ARG A 190 -18.67 2.25 -6.39
C ARG A 190 -18.15 3.37 -5.47
N ILE A 191 -17.21 4.19 -5.95
CA ILE A 191 -16.65 5.29 -5.16
C ILE A 191 -17.68 6.41 -4.94
N LYS A 192 -18.54 6.68 -5.93
CA LYS A 192 -19.64 7.65 -5.78
C LYS A 192 -20.62 7.26 -4.67
N HIS A 193 -20.86 5.98 -4.46
CA HIS A 193 -21.75 5.46 -3.41
C HIS A 193 -20.99 4.89 -2.22
N LEU A 194 -19.68 5.15 -2.12
CA LEU A 194 -18.87 4.70 -1.00
C LEU A 194 -19.37 5.36 0.28
N ASP A 195 -19.52 4.53 1.30
CA ASP A 195 -19.75 4.94 2.68
C ASP A 195 -18.61 4.40 3.55
N ILE A 196 -18.26 5.12 4.61
CA ILE A 196 -17.18 4.76 5.53
C ILE A 196 -17.80 4.54 6.91
N ASP A 197 -17.94 3.27 7.28
CA ASP A 197 -18.61 2.82 8.51
C ASP A 197 -17.66 2.68 9.71
N VAL A 198 -16.41 3.13 9.56
CA VAL A 198 -15.39 3.10 10.62
C VAL A 198 -15.06 4.52 11.10
N PRO A 199 -14.70 4.72 12.39
CA PRO A 199 -14.25 6.01 12.86
C PRO A 199 -12.97 6.47 12.15
N THR A 200 -13.00 7.65 11.54
CA THR A 200 -11.85 8.26 10.86
C THR A 200 -11.54 9.64 11.45
N ARG A 201 -10.28 10.07 11.34
CA ARG A 201 -9.84 11.42 11.76
C ARG A 201 -9.70 12.39 10.60
N PHE A 202 -9.67 11.88 9.37
CA PHE A 202 -9.37 12.64 8.17
C PHE A 202 -10.31 12.26 7.03
N ILE A 203 -10.22 11.01 6.56
CA ILE A 203 -10.91 10.56 5.36
C ILE A 203 -12.44 10.53 5.57
N THR A 204 -13.17 11.12 4.63
CA THR A 204 -14.62 11.02 4.48
C THR A 204 -14.93 10.61 3.03
N PRO A 205 -16.14 10.10 2.72
CA PRO A 205 -16.50 9.81 1.33
C PRO A 205 -16.37 11.01 0.39
N GLN A 206 -16.62 12.23 0.89
CA GLN A 206 -16.50 13.47 0.15
C GLN A 206 -15.03 13.80 -0.12
N VAL A 207 -14.17 13.68 0.89
CA VAL A 207 -12.71 13.89 0.76
C VAL A 207 -12.13 12.90 -0.25
N PHE A 208 -12.44 11.61 -0.12
CA PHE A 208 -11.92 10.60 -1.06
C PHE A 208 -12.36 10.85 -2.52
N ARG A 209 -13.57 11.39 -2.72
CA ARG A 209 -14.02 11.77 -4.06
C ARG A 209 -13.29 13.00 -4.60
N SER A 210 -12.91 13.97 -3.76
CA SER A 210 -12.10 15.10 -4.19
C SER A 210 -10.66 14.72 -4.49
N GLU A 211 -10.09 13.72 -3.81
CA GLU A 211 -8.74 13.20 -4.09
C GLU A 211 -8.60 12.63 -5.52
N LEU A 212 -9.72 12.32 -6.19
CA LEU A 212 -9.73 11.86 -7.59
C LEU A 212 -9.74 13.00 -8.62
N VAL A 213 -9.82 14.26 -8.17
CA VAL A 213 -9.99 15.42 -9.04
C VAL A 213 -8.65 16.10 -9.28
N PHE A 214 -8.17 16.02 -10.50
CA PHE A 214 -6.93 16.68 -10.92
C PHE A 214 -7.22 17.97 -11.70
N GLY A 215 -6.31 18.95 -11.57
CA GLY A 215 -6.34 20.16 -12.39
C GLY A 215 -6.18 19.86 -13.88
N LYS A 216 -6.55 20.84 -14.72
CA LYS A 216 -6.37 20.74 -16.17
C LYS A 216 -4.88 20.46 -16.48
N ASP A 217 -4.63 19.50 -17.36
CA ASP A 217 -3.27 19.13 -17.80
C ASP A 217 -2.33 18.60 -16.69
N ALA A 218 -2.83 18.38 -15.47
CA ALA A 218 -2.03 17.83 -14.37
C ALA A 218 -1.53 16.41 -14.68
N LEU A 219 -2.32 15.61 -15.41
CA LEU A 219 -2.00 14.23 -15.78
C LEU A 219 -1.48 14.07 -17.21
N THR A 220 -1.12 15.16 -17.89
CA THR A 220 -0.63 15.11 -19.28
C THR A 220 0.89 15.17 -19.34
N THR A 221 1.47 14.34 -20.19
CA THR A 221 2.91 14.32 -20.51
C THR A 221 3.11 13.74 -21.91
N THR A 222 4.19 14.13 -22.58
CA THR A 222 4.63 13.53 -23.85
C THR A 222 5.52 12.32 -23.65
N ASN A 223 6.04 12.11 -22.43
CA ASN A 223 6.91 10.99 -22.11
C ASN A 223 6.10 9.67 -22.08
N LYS A 224 6.65 8.63 -22.72
CA LYS A 224 6.06 7.29 -22.83
C LYS A 224 6.91 6.21 -22.20
N GLN A 225 8.04 6.56 -21.59
CA GLN A 225 8.94 5.61 -20.96
C GLN A 225 8.26 4.94 -19.77
N ILE A 226 8.59 3.66 -19.60
CA ILE A 226 8.17 2.82 -18.48
C ILE A 226 9.41 2.34 -17.73
N ASN A 227 9.27 2.13 -16.43
CA ASN A 227 10.33 1.61 -15.59
C ASN A 227 10.40 0.09 -15.68
N THR A 228 11.55 -0.45 -16.06
CA THR A 228 11.80 -1.91 -16.11
C THR A 228 13.10 -2.23 -15.40
N ILE A 229 13.30 -3.49 -14.99
CA ILE A 229 14.56 -3.90 -14.36
C ILE A 229 15.78 -3.59 -15.24
N LEU A 230 15.67 -3.78 -16.56
CA LEU A 230 16.76 -3.55 -17.51
C LEU A 230 16.94 -2.07 -17.90
N HIS A 231 15.88 -1.27 -17.78
CA HIS A 231 15.88 0.15 -18.11
C HIS A 231 15.19 0.92 -16.97
N PRO A 232 15.91 1.20 -15.87
CA PRO A 232 15.35 1.81 -14.66
C PRO A 232 15.20 3.34 -14.81
N VAL A 233 14.42 3.78 -15.81
CA VAL A 233 14.27 5.20 -16.15
C VAL A 233 13.78 6.06 -14.99
N LEU A 234 12.99 5.48 -14.09
CA LEU A 234 12.42 6.17 -12.94
C LEU A 234 13.48 6.67 -11.96
N LEU A 235 14.63 5.98 -11.86
CA LEU A 235 15.75 6.44 -11.02
C LEU A 235 16.29 7.79 -11.51
N SER A 236 16.43 7.94 -12.84
CA SER A 236 16.90 9.17 -13.45
C SER A 236 15.87 10.29 -13.33
N ILE A 237 14.61 9.99 -13.67
CA ILE A 237 13.51 10.96 -13.59
C ILE A 237 13.36 11.48 -12.15
N TYR A 238 13.42 10.59 -11.16
CA TYR A 238 13.28 10.98 -9.77
C TYR A 238 14.45 11.84 -9.29
N ASN A 239 15.70 11.42 -9.54
CA ASN A 239 16.87 12.11 -9.00
C ASN A 239 17.26 13.40 -9.75
N HIS A 240 16.79 13.60 -10.98
CA HIS A 240 17.21 14.73 -11.80
C HIS A 240 16.08 15.66 -12.25
N GLU A 241 14.83 15.19 -12.26
CA GLU A 241 13.69 15.96 -12.78
C GLU A 241 12.59 16.18 -11.72
N SER A 242 12.69 15.54 -10.55
CA SER A 242 11.71 15.66 -9.47
C SER A 242 12.23 16.54 -8.32
N TRP A 243 11.32 17.15 -7.58
CA TRP A 243 11.61 18.01 -6.42
C TRP A 243 12.47 19.23 -6.75
N LEU A 244 12.51 19.63 -8.02
CA LEU A 244 13.08 20.90 -8.44
C LEU A 244 12.10 22.00 -8.06
N LEU A 245 12.51 22.87 -7.13
CA LEU A 245 11.80 24.13 -6.89
C LEU A 245 12.03 25.02 -8.11
N GLU A 246 10.96 25.41 -8.80
CA GLU A 246 11.00 26.44 -9.84
C GLU A 246 11.50 27.79 -9.28
#